data_AF-A0A8T4NUT1-F1
#
_entry.id   AF-A0A8T4NUT1-F1
#
_cell.length_a   1.000
_cell.length_b   1.000
_cell.length_c   1.000
_cell.angle_alpha   90.00
_cell.angle_beta   90.00
_cell.angle_gamma   90.00
#
_symmetry.space_group_name_H-M   'P 1'
#
loop_
_entity.id
_entity.type
_entity.pdbx_description
1 polymer ?
#
loop_
_entity_poly.entity_id
_entity_poly.type
_entity_poly.pdbx_seq_one_letter_code
_entity_poly.pdbx_strand_id
1 'polypeptide(L)' 'MMEKLVIICCLHGNEIYGLEVCKDQSLFPFILANEKALKENKRFIDSDLNRSFPGKADGNYEERRAFELTKKLK' A
#
# COMPACT_ATOMS: atom_id res chain seq x y z
N MET A 1 0.54 21.21 -15.48
CA MET A 1 1.23 20.63 -14.31
C MET A 1 1.63 19.22 -14.70
N MET A 2 2.84 18.78 -14.37
CA MET A 2 3.27 17.40 -14.68
C MET A 2 2.47 16.45 -13.77
N GLU A 3 1.72 15.53 -14.35
CA GLU A 3 1.01 14.50 -13.59
C GLU A 3 2.05 13.62 -12.89
N LYS A 4 2.00 13.58 -11.55
CA LYS A 4 2.86 12.69 -10.75
C LYS A 4 2.22 11.31 -10.75
N LEU A 5 2.78 10.40 -11.53
CA LEU A 5 2.42 8.98 -11.49
C LEU A 5 3.15 8.29 -10.31
N VAL A 6 2.42 7.50 -9.54
CA VAL A 6 2.98 6.61 -8.52
C VAL A 6 2.24 5.28 -8.55
N ILE A 7 2.98 4.18 -8.44
CA ILE A 7 2.41 2.84 -8.39
C ILE A 7 2.26 2.41 -6.93
N ILE A 8 1.10 1.88 -6.56
CA ILE A 8 0.86 1.31 -5.23
C ILE A 8 1.00 -0.22 -5.33
N CYS A 9 1.95 -0.78 -4.58
CA CYS A 9 2.19 -2.22 -4.54
C CYS A 9 1.75 -2.81 -3.19
N CYS A 10 1.36 -4.09 -3.21
CA CYS A 10 1.01 -4.89 -2.03
C CYS A 10 -0.04 -4.21 -1.12
N LEU A 11 -1.20 -3.85 -1.68
CA LEU A 11 -2.38 -3.53 -0.87
C LEU A 11 -2.76 -4.74 0.00
N HIS A 12 -2.70 -5.93 -0.60
CA HIS A 12 -2.61 -7.19 0.13
C HIS A 12 -1.17 -7.66 0.19
N GLY A 13 -0.75 -8.20 1.33
CA GLY A 13 0.63 -8.62 1.56
C GLY A 13 1.07 -9.83 0.74
N ASN A 14 0.15 -10.72 0.40
CA ASN A 14 0.42 -11.92 -0.39
C ASN A 14 0.31 -11.68 -1.92
N GLU A 15 0.12 -10.44 -2.37
CA GLU A 15 0.10 -10.05 -3.80
C GLU A 15 1.44 -9.40 -4.19
N ILE A 16 2.45 -10.23 -4.48
CA ILE A 16 3.85 -9.78 -4.64
C ILE A 16 4.25 -9.41 -6.07
N TYR A 17 3.58 -9.96 -7.09
CA TYR A 17 4.03 -9.81 -8.48
C TYR A 17 4.13 -8.35 -8.94
N GLY A 18 3.21 -7.49 -8.51
CA GLY A 18 3.28 -6.06 -8.82
C GLY A 18 4.53 -5.39 -8.25
N LEU A 19 4.98 -5.80 -7.06
CA LEU A 19 6.21 -5.32 -6.44
C LEU A 19 7.45 -5.81 -7.19
N GLU A 20 7.45 -7.08 -7.62
CA GLU A 20 8.57 -7.66 -8.38
C GLU A 20 8.79 -6.92 -9.69
N VAL A 21 7.71 -6.66 -10.45
CA VAL A 21 7.76 -5.89 -11.69
C VAL A 21 8.27 -4.47 -11.44
N CYS A 22 7.80 -3.79 -10.39
CA CYS A 22 8.24 -2.43 -10.08
C CYS A 22 9.71 -2.36 -9.65
N LYS A 23 10.20 -3.38 -8.92
CA LYS A 23 11.61 -3.48 -8.53
C LYS A 23 12.52 -3.72 -9.73
N ASP A 24 12.11 -4.60 -10.64
CA ASP A 24 12.91 -4.97 -11.80
C ASP A 24 13.03 -3.82 -12.81
N GLN A 25 11.92 -3.13 -13.08
CA GLN A 25 11.90 -2.17 -14.18
C GLN A 25 12.37 -0.76 -13.79
N SER A 26 12.44 -0.39 -12.50
CA SER A 26 12.81 0.97 -12.03
C SER A 26 12.11 2.14 -12.77
N LEU A 27 11.02 1.86 -13.50
CA LEU A 27 10.42 2.77 -14.49
C LEU A 27 9.62 3.88 -13.83
N PHE A 28 9.07 3.62 -12.64
CA PHE A 28 8.21 4.57 -11.93
C PHE A 28 8.43 4.50 -10.42
N PRO A 29 8.26 5.62 -9.69
CA PRO A 29 8.17 5.59 -8.24
C PRO A 29 7.04 4.67 -7.79
N PHE A 30 7.32 3.82 -6.81
CA PHE A 30 6.30 2.98 -6.19
C PHE A 30 6.29 3.12 -4.67
N ILE A 31 5.16 2.76 -4.07
CA ILE A 31 4.96 2.73 -2.61
C ILE A 31 4.53 1.33 -2.22
N LEU A 32 5.17 0.78 -1.19
CA LEU A 32 4.71 -0.43 -0.53
C LEU A 32 3.57 -0.08 0.45
N ALA A 33 2.37 -0.57 0.18
CA ALA A 33 1.18 -0.15 0.93
C ALA A 33 1.07 -0.86 2.29
N ASN A 34 1.08 -2.19 2.28
CA ASN A 34 0.89 -3.03 3.46
C ASN A 34 2.17 -3.82 3.83
N GLU A 35 3.17 -3.11 4.38
CA GLU A 35 4.48 -3.69 4.68
C GLU A 35 4.41 -4.85 5.69
N LYS A 36 3.51 -4.75 6.68
CA LYS A 36 3.38 -5.78 7.72
C LYS A 36 2.72 -7.04 7.15
N ALA A 37 1.63 -6.90 6.38
CA ALA A 37 1.01 -8.06 5.73
C ALA A 37 1.96 -8.71 4.71
N LEU A 38 2.77 -7.92 4.00
CA LEU A 38 3.80 -8.45 3.10
C LEU A 38 4.81 -9.30 3.87
N LYS A 39 5.34 -8.79 4.99
CA LYS A 39 6.29 -9.51 5.84
C LYS A 39 5.73 -10.83 6.37
N GLU A 40 4.42 -10.89 6.65
CA GLU A 40 3.74 -12.09 7.12
C GLU A 40 3.20 -12.99 6.00
N ASN A 41 3.35 -12.61 4.73
CA ASN A 41 2.73 -13.27 3.57
C ASN A 41 1.22 -13.54 3.75
N LYS A 42 0.50 -12.53 4.26
CA LYS A 42 -0.95 -12.58 4.48
C LYS A 42 -1.68 -11.56 3.62
N ARG A 43 -2.98 -11.77 3.39
CA ARG A 43 -3.82 -10.77 2.72
C ARG A 43 -3.85 -9.46 3.51
N PHE A 44 -4.00 -9.53 4.83
CA PHE A 44 -3.99 -8.40 5.76
C PHE A 44 -3.61 -8.88 7.17
N ILE A 45 -3.41 -7.94 8.10
CA ILE A 45 -3.11 -8.16 9.52
C ILE A 45 -4.39 -8.06 10.35
N ASP A 46 -5.03 -6.89 10.40
CA ASP A 46 -6.23 -6.65 11.21
C ASP A 46 -7.50 -6.58 10.33
N SER A 47 -7.44 -5.87 9.20
CA SER A 47 -8.56 -5.75 8.24
C SER A 47 -8.08 -5.52 6.80
N ASP A 48 -8.94 -5.75 5.80
CA ASP A 48 -8.57 -5.53 4.39
C ASP A 48 -8.24 -4.05 4.11
N LEU A 49 -6.97 -3.76 3.77
CA LEU A 49 -6.48 -2.40 3.49
C LEU A 49 -7.26 -1.74 2.34
N ASN A 50 -7.64 -2.53 1.32
CA ASN A 50 -8.39 -2.06 0.16
C ASN A 50 -9.88 -1.80 0.47
N ARG A 51 -10.28 -1.90 1.73
CA ARG A 51 -11.58 -1.47 2.27
C ARG A 51 -11.46 -0.43 3.38
N SER A 52 -10.23 -0.04 3.72
CA SER A 52 -9.95 0.81 4.88
C SER A 52 -9.82 2.30 4.53
N PHE A 53 -9.76 2.68 3.26
CA PHE A 53 -9.69 4.09 2.83
C PHE A 53 -10.99 4.86 3.16
N PRO A 54 -10.92 6.14 3.62
CA PRO A 54 -9.74 7.00 3.74
C PRO A 54 -8.89 6.78 5.01
N GLY A 55 -9.24 5.80 5.84
CA GLY A 55 -8.52 5.44 7.05
C GLY A 55 -8.85 6.27 8.28
N LYS A 56 -8.27 5.88 9.42
CA LYS A 56 -8.38 6.57 10.71
C LYS A 56 -7.01 6.62 11.40
N ALA A 57 -6.65 7.76 11.96
CA ALA A 57 -5.34 7.96 12.61
C ALA A 57 -5.15 7.12 13.88
N ASP A 58 -6.25 6.81 14.56
CA ASP A 58 -6.36 6.07 15.81
C ASP A 58 -7.00 4.68 15.63
N GLY A 59 -7.14 4.23 14.38
CA GLY A 59 -7.69 2.93 14.02
C GLY A 59 -6.72 1.76 14.18
N ASN A 60 -7.11 0.60 13.65
CA ASN A 60 -6.26 -0.58 13.58
C ASN A 60 -5.06 -0.37 12.63
N TYR A 61 -4.24 -1.41 12.40
CA TYR A 61 -3.08 -1.27 11.54
C TYR A 61 -3.43 -0.80 10.10
N GLU A 62 -4.34 -1.47 9.41
CA GLU A 62 -4.71 -1.07 8.04
C GLU A 62 -5.47 0.26 7.95
N GLU A 63 -6.31 0.60 8.93
CA GLU A 63 -6.97 1.91 8.98
C GLU A 63 -5.94 3.05 9.11
N ARG A 64 -4.89 2.86 9.93
CA ARG A 64 -3.79 3.84 10.05
C ARG A 64 -2.98 3.93 8.78
N ARG A 65 -2.67 2.81 8.14
CA ARG A 65 -1.98 2.78 6.84
C ARG A 65 -2.78 3.49 5.75
N ALA A 66 -4.09 3.27 5.67
CA ALA A 66 -4.95 3.96 4.72
C ALA A 66 -4.99 5.48 4.97
N PHE A 67 -4.97 5.91 6.23
CA PHE A 67 -4.91 7.33 6.61
C PHE A 67 -3.61 7.99 6.16
N GLU A 68 -2.48 7.33 6.40
CA GLU A 68 -1.15 7.79 5.97
C GLU A 68 -1.03 7.87 4.45
N LEU A 69 -1.50 6.84 3.74
CA LEU A 69 -1.49 6.81 2.26
C LEU A 69 -2.38 7.91 1.68
N THR A 70 -3.58 8.11 2.23
CA THR A 70 -4.49 9.18 1.78
C THR A 70 -3.86 10.57 1.93
N LYS A 71 -3.10 10.81 3.00
CA LYS A 71 -2.36 12.07 3.18
C LYS A 71 -1.21 12.25 2.19
N LYS A 72 -0.56 11.15 1.78
CA LYS A 72 0.60 11.17 0.87
C LYS A 72 0.20 11.32 -0.61
N LEU A 73 -1.00 10.84 -0.98
CA LEU A 73 -1.47 10.77 -2.37
C LEU A 73 -2.40 11.93 -2.78
N LYS A 74 -2.78 12.80 -1.84
CA LYS A 74 -3.49 14.06 -2.11
C LYS A 74 -2.51 15.16 -2.49
#